data_AF-A0A0P7E553-F1
#
_entry.id   AF-A0A0P7E553-F1
#
_cell.length_a   1.000
_cell.length_b   1.000
_cell.length_c   1.000
_cell.angle_alpha   90.00
_cell.angle_beta   90.00
_cell.angle_gamma   90.00
#
_symmetry.space_group_name_H-M   'P 1'
#
loop_
_entity.id
_entity.type
_entity.pdbx_description
1 polymer ?
#
loop_
_entity_poly.entity_id
_entity_poly.type
_entity_poly.pdbx_seq_one_letter_code
_entity_poly.pdbx_strand_id
1 'polypeptide(L)'
;MKKLSAALLLLATTAYAQAYDNSLTEDAIKKRLAPIGSVYLEGDKAAVAAEPTGPRSGEQVYQAACFACHGTGALGAPKSADDWAPRIAKGMDTLLDHAINGFNAMPPKGTCMDCSDEEISAAIDFMTSK
;
A
#
# COMPACT_ATOMS: atom_id res chain seq x y z
N MET A 1 -43.23 -46.36 -1.60
CA MET A 1 -42.27 -45.76 -0.65
C MET A 1 -42.08 -44.31 -1.07
N LYS A 2 -42.19 -43.24 -0.29
CA LYS A 2 -42.47 -42.98 1.11
C LYS A 2 -43.09 -41.57 1.17
N LYS A 3 -43.90 -41.35 2.20
CA LYS A 3 -44.82 -40.23 2.39
C LYS A 3 -44.10 -38.89 2.58
N LEU A 4 -44.79 -37.82 2.17
CA LEU A 4 -44.57 -36.43 2.61
C LEU A 4 -44.45 -36.33 4.13
N SER A 5 -43.57 -35.48 4.66
CA SER A 5 -43.82 -34.59 5.81
C SER A 5 -42.62 -33.71 6.14
N ALA A 6 -42.94 -32.43 6.35
CA ALA A 6 -42.35 -31.46 7.31
C ALA A 6 -40.81 -31.26 7.27
N ALA A 7 -40.33 -30.11 6.76
CA ALA A 7 -40.25 -28.83 7.47
C ALA A 7 -39.09 -28.77 8.50
N LEU A 8 -38.36 -27.66 8.40
CA LEU A 8 -37.44 -27.09 9.40
C LEU A 8 -36.02 -27.67 9.46
N LEU A 9 -35.14 -27.12 8.62
CA LEU A 9 -33.73 -26.92 8.98
C LEU A 9 -33.38 -25.48 8.64
N LEU A 10 -33.42 -24.63 9.67
CA LEU A 10 -32.86 -23.30 9.71
C LEU A 10 -31.39 -23.38 9.30
N LEU A 11 -31.07 -22.98 8.06
CA LEU A 11 -29.70 -22.64 7.67
C LEU A 11 -29.33 -21.35 8.40
N ALA A 12 -28.78 -21.50 9.60
CA ALA A 12 -28.14 -20.43 10.33
C ALA A 12 -27.04 -19.83 9.45
N THR A 13 -27.24 -18.59 9.01
CA THR A 13 -26.21 -17.76 8.38
C THR A 13 -25.12 -17.52 9.41
N THR A 14 -24.02 -18.27 9.33
CA THR A 14 -22.78 -17.85 9.98
C THR A 14 -22.29 -16.62 9.25
N ALA A 15 -22.50 -15.44 9.86
CA ALA A 15 -21.79 -14.24 9.47
C ALA A 15 -20.31 -14.48 9.73
N TYR A 16 -19.58 -14.94 8.71
CA TYR A 16 -18.14 -14.81 8.70
C TYR A 16 -17.84 -13.32 8.75
N ALA A 17 -17.27 -12.86 9.86
CA ALA A 17 -16.62 -11.56 9.91
C ALA A 17 -15.42 -11.64 8.96
N GLN A 18 -15.65 -11.38 7.68
CA GLN A 18 -14.57 -10.98 6.79
C GLN A 18 -14.02 -9.67 7.35
N ALA A 19 -12.73 -9.63 7.66
CA ALA A 19 -12.04 -8.38 7.91
C ALA A 19 -12.29 -7.49 6.69
N TYR A 20 -13.15 -6.49 6.87
CA TYR A 20 -13.44 -5.55 5.81
C TYR A 20 -12.12 -4.84 5.49
N ASP A 21 -11.76 -4.83 4.22
CA ASP A 21 -10.69 -4.00 3.71
C ASP A 21 -10.99 -2.54 4.11
N ASN A 22 -10.01 -1.88 4.72
CA ASN A 22 -10.11 -0.47 5.12
C ASN A 22 -10.40 0.46 3.93
N SER A 23 -10.33 -0.04 2.69
CA SER A 23 -10.65 0.69 1.46
C SER A 23 -12.08 1.23 1.38
N LEU A 24 -13.07 0.57 2.01
CA LEU A 24 -14.49 0.92 1.88
C LEU A 24 -15.09 1.65 3.10
N THR A 25 -14.26 2.04 4.07
CA THR A 25 -14.75 2.86 5.19
C THR A 25 -15.14 4.25 4.70
N GLU A 26 -16.19 4.83 5.28
CA GLU A 26 -16.64 6.18 4.94
C GLU A 26 -15.51 7.21 5.11
N ASP A 27 -14.67 7.02 6.13
CA ASP A 27 -13.51 7.87 6.39
C ASP A 27 -12.42 7.72 5.31
N ALA A 28 -12.12 6.50 4.87
CA ALA A 28 -11.15 6.28 3.81
C ALA A 28 -11.67 6.76 2.44
N ILE A 29 -12.99 6.71 2.20
CA ILE A 29 -13.63 7.29 1.01
C ILE A 29 -13.54 8.82 1.06
N LYS A 30 -13.94 9.45 2.17
CA LYS A 30 -13.83 10.91 2.36
C LYS A 30 -12.41 11.41 2.18
N LYS A 31 -11.42 10.67 2.69
CA LYS A 31 -10.00 11.02 2.53
C LYS A 31 -9.53 11.02 1.08
N ARG A 32 -10.06 10.14 0.22
CA ARG A 32 -9.72 10.06 -1.21
C ARG A 32 -10.48 11.08 -2.07
N LEU A 33 -11.70 11.45 -1.65
CA LEU A 33 -12.51 12.47 -2.29
C LEU A 33 -12.13 13.90 -1.86
N ALA A 34 -11.24 14.03 -0.87
CA ALA A 34 -10.72 15.31 -0.46
C ALA A 34 -10.01 16.00 -1.65
N PRO A 35 -10.23 17.30 -1.86
CA PRO A 35 -9.61 18.02 -2.96
C PRO A 35 -8.09 18.00 -2.82
N ILE A 36 -7.40 17.58 -3.88
CA ILE A 36 -5.92 17.58 -3.95
C ILE A 36 -5.33 18.99 -4.11
N GLY A 37 -6.19 20.00 -4.27
CA GLY A 37 -5.82 21.41 -4.37
C GLY A 37 -7.06 22.28 -4.22
N SER A 38 -6.86 23.53 -3.79
CA SER A 38 -7.93 24.51 -3.63
C SER A 38 -7.87 25.56 -4.74
N VAL A 39 -9.05 25.91 -5.26
CA VAL A 39 -9.22 27.10 -6.10
C VAL A 39 -9.36 28.28 -5.14
N TYR A 40 -8.40 29.20 -5.19
CA TYR A 40 -8.44 30.44 -4.42
C TYR A 40 -9.03 31.55 -5.26
N LEU A 41 -9.83 32.42 -4.64
CA LEU A 41 -10.28 33.66 -5.25
C LEU A 41 -9.20 34.73 -5.03
N GLU A 42 -9.08 35.70 -5.94
CA GLU A 42 -8.11 36.79 -5.83
C GLU A 42 -8.25 37.50 -4.47
N GLY A 43 -7.25 37.35 -3.60
CA GLY A 43 -7.23 37.92 -2.25
C GLY A 43 -7.21 36.90 -1.10
N ASP A 44 -7.44 35.62 -1.37
CA ASP A 44 -7.33 34.55 -0.36
C ASP A 44 -5.85 34.22 -0.08
N LYS A 45 -5.51 34.02 1.21
CA LYS A 45 -4.21 33.44 1.57
C LYS A 45 -4.22 31.95 1.18
N ALA A 46 -3.22 31.54 0.42
CA ALA A 46 -3.03 30.13 0.07
C ALA A 46 -3.03 29.27 1.35
N ALA A 47 -3.97 28.33 1.44
CA ALA A 47 -3.91 27.25 2.40
C ALA A 47 -2.69 26.39 2.04
N VAL A 48 -1.62 26.55 2.81
CA VAL A 48 -0.45 25.66 2.76
C VAL A 48 -0.96 24.23 2.80
N ALA A 49 -0.60 23.44 1.78
CA ALA A 49 -0.88 22.02 1.76
C ALA A 49 -0.45 21.44 3.10
N ALA A 50 -1.34 20.66 3.73
CA ALA A 50 -0.98 19.97 4.95
C ALA A 50 0.23 19.07 4.64
N GLU A 51 1.39 19.45 5.16
CA GLU A 51 2.59 18.62 5.18
C GLU A 51 2.18 17.22 5.67
N PRO A 52 2.63 16.14 5.01
CA PRO A 52 2.29 14.80 5.43
C PRO A 52 2.63 14.64 6.92
N THR A 53 1.62 14.20 7.68
CA THR A 53 1.68 14.07 9.13
C THR A 53 2.70 12.98 9.49
N GLY A 54 3.94 13.40 9.72
CA GLY A 54 5.04 12.52 10.10
C GLY A 54 5.51 11.59 8.99
N PRO A 55 6.65 10.91 9.19
CA PRO A 55 7.09 9.88 8.27
C PRO A 55 6.05 8.77 8.22
N ARG A 56 5.57 8.46 7.02
CA ARG A 56 4.68 7.33 6.76
C ARG A 56 5.39 6.04 7.15
N SER A 57 4.61 5.07 7.62
CA SER A 57 5.12 3.71 7.83
C SER A 57 5.53 3.07 6.50
N GLY A 58 6.45 2.11 6.58
CA GLY A 58 6.86 1.31 5.41
C GLY A 58 5.70 0.62 4.70
N GLU A 59 4.71 0.15 5.46
CA GLU A 59 3.49 -0.43 4.89
C GLU A 59 2.68 0.60 4.10
N GLN A 60 2.51 1.82 4.63
CA GLN A 60 1.78 2.88 3.92
C GLN A 60 2.46 3.27 2.61
N VAL A 61 3.79 3.40 2.63
CA VAL A 61 4.59 3.70 1.42
C VAL A 61 4.49 2.54 0.43
N TYR A 62 4.62 1.30 0.92
CA TYR A 62 4.49 0.12 0.09
C TYR A 62 3.14 0.07 -0.63
N GLN A 63 2.03 0.27 0.10
CA GLN A 63 0.71 0.24 -0.50
C GLN A 63 0.48 1.39 -1.49
N ALA A 64 1.03 2.57 -1.21
CA ALA A 64 0.83 3.75 -2.04
C ALA A 64 1.64 3.72 -3.35
N ALA A 65 2.88 3.24 -3.32
CA ALA A 65 3.82 3.38 -4.44
C ALA A 65 4.45 2.07 -4.91
N CYS A 66 4.73 1.13 -4.01
CA CYS A 66 5.57 -0.05 -4.33
C CYS A 66 4.75 -1.28 -4.75
N PHE A 67 3.52 -1.41 -4.25
CA PHE A 67 2.67 -2.60 -4.37
C PHE A 67 2.37 -2.98 -5.82
N ALA A 68 2.17 -1.99 -6.70
CA ALA A 68 1.82 -2.23 -8.10
C ALA A 68 2.80 -3.21 -8.78
N CYS A 69 4.09 -3.10 -8.47
CA CYS A 69 5.13 -3.98 -9.00
C CYS A 69 5.50 -5.09 -8.03
N HIS A 70 5.79 -4.78 -6.77
CA HIS A 70 6.31 -5.76 -5.79
C HIS A 70 5.23 -6.68 -5.21
N GLY A 71 3.94 -6.32 -5.30
CA GLY A 71 2.83 -7.19 -4.93
C GLY A 71 2.47 -8.23 -6.00
N THR A 72 2.76 -7.91 -7.26
CA THR A 72 2.41 -8.74 -8.43
C THR A 72 3.61 -9.48 -9.02
N GLY A 73 4.83 -8.97 -8.81
CA GLY A 73 6.04 -9.41 -9.52
C GLY A 73 6.18 -8.78 -10.91
N ALA A 74 5.44 -7.71 -11.21
CA ALA A 74 5.48 -7.07 -12.52
C ALA A 74 6.90 -6.64 -12.90
N LEU A 75 7.24 -6.77 -14.18
CA LEU A 75 8.56 -6.41 -14.72
C LEU A 75 9.74 -7.15 -14.04
N GLY A 76 9.49 -8.28 -13.37
CA GLY A 76 10.49 -9.02 -12.61
C GLY A 76 10.82 -8.40 -11.25
N ALA A 77 9.92 -7.59 -10.68
CA ALA A 77 10.07 -7.07 -9.33
C ALA A 77 10.07 -8.22 -8.30
N PRO A 78 10.96 -8.18 -7.28
CA PRO A 78 10.97 -9.20 -6.23
C PRO A 78 9.69 -9.15 -5.39
N LYS A 79 9.08 -10.31 -5.17
CA LYS A 79 7.84 -10.46 -4.40
C LYS A 79 7.95 -11.50 -3.29
N SER A 80 8.63 -12.62 -3.58
CA SER A 80 8.75 -13.75 -2.65
C SER A 80 10.05 -13.66 -1.82
N ALA A 81 10.10 -14.41 -0.71
CA ALA A 81 11.30 -14.53 0.10
C ALA A 81 12.52 -15.00 -0.74
N ASP A 82 12.30 -15.91 -1.68
CA ASP A 82 13.36 -16.41 -2.57
C ASP A 82 13.88 -15.33 -3.53
N ASP A 83 13.01 -14.43 -4.00
CA ASP A 83 13.43 -13.29 -4.83
C ASP A 83 14.25 -12.26 -4.03
N TRP A 84 13.92 -12.12 -2.74
CA TRP A 84 14.56 -11.17 -1.84
C TRP A 84 15.87 -11.68 -1.24
N ALA A 85 16.02 -12.97 -0.98
CA ALA A 85 17.20 -13.57 -0.37
C ALA A 85 18.55 -13.13 -1.02
N PRO A 86 18.75 -13.24 -2.35
CA PRO A 86 20.01 -12.81 -2.98
C PRO A 86 20.20 -11.29 -2.99
N ARG A 87 19.14 -10.52 -2.76
CA ARG A 87 19.16 -9.05 -2.73
C ARG A 87 19.51 -8.54 -1.34
N ILE A 88 18.88 -9.11 -0.31
CA ILE A 88 19.17 -8.84 1.10
C ILE A 88 20.64 -9.14 1.40
N ALA A 89 21.22 -10.19 0.79
CA ALA A 89 22.64 -10.51 0.93
C ALA A 89 23.60 -9.40 0.46
N LYS A 90 23.14 -8.42 -0.34
CA LYS A 90 23.93 -7.25 -0.76
C LYS A 90 23.92 -6.11 0.27
N GLY A 91 23.15 -6.25 1.34
CA GLY A 91 23.04 -5.25 2.40
C GLY A 91 22.01 -4.16 2.11
N MET A 92 21.53 -3.53 3.19
CA MET A 92 20.48 -2.52 3.17
C MET A 92 20.88 -1.27 2.38
N ASP A 93 22.12 -0.81 2.53
CA ASP A 93 22.64 0.38 1.83
C ASP A 93 22.53 0.23 0.30
N THR A 94 22.83 -0.95 -0.24
CA THR A 94 22.70 -1.25 -1.67
C THR A 94 21.23 -1.24 -2.12
N LEU A 95 20.32 -1.75 -1.29
CA LEU A 95 18.89 -1.76 -1.61
C LEU A 95 18.32 -0.33 -1.62
N LEU A 96 18.71 0.48 -0.64
CA LEU A 96 18.29 1.86 -0.53
C LEU A 96 18.83 2.71 -1.68
N ASP A 97 20.12 2.58 -2.01
CA ASP A 97 20.72 3.27 -3.16
C ASP A 97 19.98 2.98 -4.47
N HIS A 98 19.74 1.70 -4.76
CA HIS A 98 18.98 1.29 -5.95
C HIS A 98 17.51 1.77 -5.90
N ALA A 99 16.88 1.81 -4.73
CA ALA A 99 15.52 2.28 -4.59
C ALA A 99 15.40 3.80 -4.81
N ILE A 100 16.37 4.58 -4.30
CA ILE A 100 16.43 6.04 -4.47
C ILE A 100 16.77 6.39 -5.91
N ASN A 101 17.84 5.81 -6.45
CA ASN A 101 18.39 6.18 -7.75
C ASN A 101 17.73 5.45 -8.94
N GLY A 102 16.95 4.41 -8.66
CA GLY A 102 16.39 3.52 -9.67
C GLY A 102 17.40 2.45 -10.10
N PHE A 103 16.88 1.29 -10.48
CA PHE A 103 17.71 0.15 -10.90
C PHE A 103 16.95 -0.78 -11.86
N ASN A 104 17.53 -1.02 -13.04
CA ASN A 104 16.87 -1.75 -14.13
C ASN A 104 15.50 -1.15 -14.47
N ALA A 105 14.42 -1.93 -14.32
CA ALA A 105 13.05 -1.50 -14.58
C ALA A 105 12.41 -0.73 -13.41
N MET A 106 13.07 -0.67 -12.24
CA MET A 106 12.57 0.09 -11.09
C MET A 106 12.92 1.57 -11.26
N PRO A 107 11.92 2.48 -11.36
CA PRO A 107 12.18 3.91 -11.48
C PRO A 107 12.73 4.50 -10.18
N PRO A 108 13.40 5.68 -10.25
CA PRO A 108 13.86 6.38 -9.06
C PRO A 108 12.76 6.58 -8.01
N LYS A 109 13.12 6.40 -6.74
CA LYS A 109 12.24 6.43 -5.56
C LYS A 109 11.00 5.52 -5.65
N GLY A 110 11.00 4.51 -6.53
CA GLY A 110 9.84 3.65 -6.75
C GLY A 110 8.56 4.41 -7.12
N THR A 111 8.70 5.55 -7.82
CA THR A 111 7.63 6.53 -8.14
C THR A 111 7.10 7.36 -6.96
N CYS A 112 7.62 7.16 -5.74
CA CYS A 112 7.30 7.98 -4.58
C CYS A 112 8.16 9.25 -4.50
N MET A 113 7.86 10.26 -5.32
CA MET A 113 8.66 11.48 -5.39
C MET A 113 8.61 12.32 -4.10
N ASP A 114 7.53 12.20 -3.33
CA ASP A 114 7.33 12.85 -2.04
C ASP A 114 7.88 12.05 -0.85
N CYS A 115 8.42 10.84 -1.06
CA CYS A 115 8.99 10.05 0.03
C CYS A 115 10.31 10.62 0.54
N SER A 116 10.54 10.62 1.85
CA SER A 116 11.89 10.76 2.40
C SER A 116 12.68 9.45 2.22
N ASP A 117 14.01 9.52 2.34
CA ASP A 117 14.85 8.32 2.24
C ASP A 117 14.56 7.34 3.40
N GLU A 118 14.17 7.85 4.57
CA GLU A 118 13.73 7.04 5.71
C GLU A 118 12.41 6.32 5.42
N GLU A 119 11.47 6.97 4.72
CA GLU A 119 10.21 6.35 4.29
C GLU A 119 10.46 5.23 3.27
N ILE A 120 11.41 5.43 2.34
CA ILE A 120 11.82 4.39 1.38
C ILE A 120 12.51 3.23 2.11
N SER A 121 13.41 3.54 3.06
CA SER A 121 14.07 2.52 3.90
C SER A 121 13.04 1.66 4.63
N ALA A 122 12.06 2.29 5.29
CA ALA A 122 11.00 1.57 5.99
C ALA A 122 10.17 0.69 5.05
N ALA A 123 9.93 1.13 3.82
CA ALA A 123 9.22 0.34 2.81
C ALA A 123 10.01 -0.90 2.38
N ILE A 124 11.34 -0.78 2.23
CA ILE A 124 12.23 -1.92 1.96
C ILE A 124 12.18 -2.92 3.10
N ASP A 125 12.26 -2.45 4.36
CA ASP A 125 12.15 -3.32 5.54
C ASP A 125 10.81 -4.09 5.54
N PHE A 126 9.71 -3.39 5.28
CA PHE A 126 8.38 -4.03 5.19
C PHE A 126 8.28 -5.09 4.08
N MET A 127 8.91 -4.87 2.93
CA MET A 127 8.90 -5.82 1.82
C MET A 127 9.80 -7.04 2.07
N THR A 128 10.91 -6.85 2.77
CA THR A 128 11.91 -7.89 3.03
C THR A 128 11.62 -8.72 4.28
N SER A 129 10.71 -8.26 5.15
CA SER A 129 10.29 -8.97 6.36
C SER A 129 9.15 -10.00 6.13
N LYS A 130 8.81 -10.33 4.88
CA LYS A 130 7.67 -11.20 4.53
C LYS A 130 8.06 -12.61 4.12
#